data_AF-A0A2V9MGE2-F1
#
_entry.id   AF-A0A2V9MGE2-F1
#
_cell.length_a   1.000
_cell.length_b   1.000
_cell.length_c   1.000
_cell.angle_alpha   90.00
_cell.angle_beta   90.00
_cell.angle_gamma   90.00
#
_symmetry.space_group_name_H-M   'P 1'
#
loop_
_entity.id
_entity.type
_entity.pdbx_description
1 polymer ?
#
loop_
_entity_poly.entity_id
_entity_poly.type
_entity_poly.pdbx_seq_one_letter_code
_entity_poly.pdbx_strand_id
1 'polypeptide(L)'
;PRFGFAYKLTDKTVFRGGYGIYYAGVAFGQGPAPIRGFDALPSAPNLTNGLYPAFNLDQGFPRDKIIFPPFVDPSFSNGTSPVGYARDGLTLPRYQNWSFTIQRQLGEATLLDLSYVGNRGTRLPHNGQFLGSLQNMNDPSVLALGAVVLQADINSPE
;
A
#
# COMPACT_ATOMS: atom_id res chain seq x y z
N PRO A 1 8.62 16.92 2.69
CA PRO A 1 9.10 18.32 2.67
C PRO A 1 8.20 19.21 3.51
N ARG A 2 8.76 20.24 4.15
CA ARG A 2 8.00 21.19 4.97
C ARG A 2 8.48 22.60 4.70
N PHE A 3 7.53 23.51 4.58
CA PHE A 3 7.77 24.93 4.45
C PHE A 3 6.82 25.67 5.36
N GLY A 4 7.32 26.73 5.99
CA GLY A 4 6.53 27.61 6.84
C GLY A 4 6.98 29.04 6.65
N PHE A 5 6.05 29.96 6.87
CA PHE A 5 6.32 31.38 6.84
C PHE A 5 5.61 32.08 8.00
N ALA A 6 6.22 33.18 8.43
CA ALA A 6 5.60 34.15 9.31
C ALA A 6 5.94 35.53 8.76
N TYR A 7 4.93 36.37 8.62
CA TYR A 7 5.06 37.71 8.05
C TYR A 7 4.28 38.71 8.88
N LYS A 8 4.98 39.76 9.33
CA LYS A 8 4.37 40.89 10.02
C LYS A 8 3.89 41.89 8.97
N LEU A 9 2.58 41.94 8.72
CA LEU A 9 1.99 42.87 7.76
C LEU A 9 1.98 44.31 8.31
N THR A 10 1.67 44.46 9.59
CA THR A 10 1.73 45.73 10.33
C THR A 10 2.22 45.46 11.75
N ASP A 11 2.53 46.48 12.53
CA ASP A 11 2.91 46.29 13.94
C ASP A 11 1.83 45.61 14.81
N LYS A 12 0.60 45.52 14.30
CA LYS A 12 -0.55 44.89 14.98
C LYS A 12 -1.07 43.64 14.30
N THR A 13 -0.55 43.27 13.11
CA THR A 13 -1.10 42.15 12.31
C THR A 13 0.03 41.24 11.82
N VAL A 14 -0.11 39.95 12.10
CA VAL A 14 0.83 38.91 11.67
C VAL A 14 0.09 37.81 10.93
N PHE A 15 0.64 37.39 9.81
CA PHE A 15 0.25 36.17 9.10
C PHE A 15 1.24 35.07 9.38
N ARG A 16 0.74 33.86 9.61
CA ARG A 16 1.54 32.65 9.71
C ARG A 16 0.93 31.58 8.84
N GLY A 17 1.77 30.75 8.26
CA GLY A 17 1.28 29.60 7.53
C GLY A 17 2.35 28.55 7.38
N GLY A 18 1.91 27.35 7.06
CA GLY A 18 2.79 26.23 6.83
C GLY A 18 2.14 25.18 5.98
N TYR A 19 2.97 24.48 5.22
CA TYR A 19 2.58 23.35 4.41
C TYR A 19 3.61 22.24 4.60
N GLY A 20 3.12 21.02 4.83
CA GLY A 20 3.96 19.85 5.06
C GLY A 20 3.42 18.63 4.34
N ILE A 21 4.33 17.91 3.69
CA ILE A 21 4.09 16.58 3.14
C ILE A 21 4.71 15.56 4.06
N TYR A 22 3.88 14.65 4.55
CA TYR A 22 4.22 13.55 5.42
C TYR A 22 3.86 12.24 4.74
N TYR A 23 4.66 11.21 5.00
CA TYR A 23 4.40 9.86 4.51
C TYR A 23 4.15 8.97 5.73
N ALA A 24 3.09 8.18 5.72
CA ALA A 24 3.00 7.08 6.67
C ALA A 24 3.77 5.88 6.11
N GLY A 25 4.20 5.01 7.02
CA GLY A 25 4.73 3.70 6.63
C GLY A 25 3.68 2.92 5.85
N VAL A 26 4.14 2.05 4.95
CA VAL A 26 3.29 0.98 4.45
C VAL A 26 3.01 0.08 5.64
N ALA A 27 1.75 -0.10 6.01
CA ALA A 27 1.40 -1.06 7.05
C ALA A 27 1.84 -2.45 6.56
N PHE A 28 2.90 -2.99 7.17
CA PHE A 28 3.23 -4.41 7.08
C PHE A 28 1.96 -5.19 7.44
N GLY A 29 1.32 -5.83 6.46
CA GLY A 29 0.02 -6.49 6.63
C GLY A 29 -1.06 -6.19 5.57
N GLN A 30 -0.80 -5.32 4.58
CA GLN A 30 -1.73 -5.06 3.46
C GLN A 30 -1.65 -6.09 2.32
N GLY A 31 -1.11 -7.28 2.58
CA GLY A 31 -0.85 -8.35 1.61
C GLY A 31 0.49 -9.03 1.90
N PRO A 32 0.77 -10.22 1.32
CA PRO A 32 2.09 -10.82 1.44
C PRO A 32 3.14 -9.82 0.92
N ALA A 33 4.34 -9.80 1.47
CA ALA A 33 5.41 -8.98 0.90
C ALA A 33 5.71 -9.50 -0.53
N PRO A 34 6.13 -8.64 -1.48
CA PRO A 34 6.51 -9.04 -2.85
C PRO A 34 7.87 -9.77 -2.86
N ILE A 35 8.05 -10.67 -1.92
CA ILE A 35 9.24 -11.49 -1.70
C ILE A 35 9.01 -12.92 -2.18
N ARG A 36 7.82 -13.22 -2.73
CA ARG A 36 7.47 -14.49 -3.36
C ARG A 36 8.57 -14.91 -4.34
N GLY A 37 9.23 -16.02 -4.07
CA GLY A 37 10.36 -16.54 -4.86
C GLY A 37 11.74 -16.16 -4.33
N PHE A 38 11.80 -15.29 -3.32
CA PHE A 38 12.97 -14.99 -2.49
C PHE A 38 12.76 -15.42 -1.01
N ASP A 39 11.55 -15.87 -0.67
CA ASP A 39 11.20 -16.51 0.58
C ASP A 39 11.14 -18.03 0.43
N ALA A 40 11.45 -18.76 1.50
CA ALA A 40 11.34 -20.21 1.55
C ALA A 40 10.43 -20.62 2.71
N LEU A 41 9.33 -21.29 2.37
CA LEU A 41 8.39 -21.91 3.30
C LEU A 41 8.34 -23.43 3.02
N PRO A 42 9.45 -24.16 3.24
CA PRO A 42 9.49 -25.58 2.91
C PRO A 42 8.46 -26.34 3.74
N SER A 43 7.72 -27.23 3.10
CA SER A 43 6.72 -28.07 3.76
C SER A 43 6.99 -29.53 3.46
N ALA A 44 6.71 -30.39 4.44
CA ALA A 44 6.73 -31.84 4.30
C ALA A 44 5.31 -32.37 4.52
N PRO A 45 4.44 -32.35 3.49
CA PRO A 45 3.06 -32.77 3.64
C PRO A 45 2.95 -34.29 3.80
N ASN A 46 1.98 -34.73 4.59
CA ASN A 46 1.62 -36.14 4.69
C ASN A 46 0.72 -36.52 3.49
N LEU A 47 1.24 -37.29 2.56
CA LEU A 47 0.50 -37.75 1.37
C LEU A 47 -0.26 -39.06 1.61
N THR A 48 -0.13 -39.65 2.78
CA THR A 48 -0.65 -40.98 3.12
C THR A 48 -1.89 -40.90 4.01
N ASN A 49 -2.45 -39.69 4.18
CA ASN A 49 -3.59 -39.42 5.05
C ASN A 49 -3.40 -39.94 6.48
N GLY A 50 -2.16 -39.85 7.00
CA GLY A 50 -1.83 -40.27 8.36
C GLY A 50 -1.45 -41.74 8.53
N LEU A 51 -1.42 -42.55 7.46
CA LEU A 51 -0.95 -43.95 7.53
C LEU A 51 0.53 -44.06 7.92
N TYR A 52 1.34 -43.11 7.44
CA TYR A 52 2.75 -42.96 7.80
C TYR A 52 3.03 -41.53 8.23
N PRO A 53 4.02 -41.26 9.10
CA PRO A 53 4.45 -39.90 9.40
C PRO A 53 4.96 -39.20 8.12
N ALA A 54 4.83 -37.87 8.06
CA ALA A 54 5.31 -37.11 6.89
C ALA A 54 6.84 -37.21 6.72
N PHE A 55 7.56 -37.27 7.84
CA PHE A 55 8.98 -37.61 7.95
C PHE A 55 9.27 -38.02 9.40
N ASN A 56 10.38 -38.70 9.63
CA ASN A 56 10.82 -39.07 10.98
C ASN A 56 11.77 -38.01 11.54
N LEU A 57 11.59 -37.61 12.80
CA LEU A 57 12.36 -36.51 13.41
C LEU A 57 13.85 -36.85 13.58
N ASP A 58 14.18 -38.12 13.80
CA ASP A 58 15.54 -38.65 13.90
C ASP A 58 16.33 -38.56 12.57
N GLN A 59 15.63 -38.52 11.44
CA GLN A 59 16.22 -38.28 10.11
C GLN A 59 16.32 -36.79 9.76
N GLY A 60 15.76 -35.91 10.59
CA GLY A 60 15.69 -34.47 10.35
C GLY A 60 14.66 -34.09 9.28
N PHE A 61 14.55 -32.78 9.01
CA PHE A 61 13.63 -32.29 7.98
C PHE A 61 14.12 -32.71 6.57
N PRO A 62 13.23 -33.17 5.67
CA PRO A 62 13.62 -33.63 4.34
C PRO A 62 14.38 -32.57 3.53
N ARG A 63 15.66 -32.83 3.24
CA ARG A 63 16.55 -31.85 2.61
C ARG A 63 16.16 -31.53 1.17
N ASP A 64 15.51 -32.45 0.48
CA ASP A 64 14.96 -32.27 -0.88
C ASP A 64 13.81 -31.23 -0.93
N LYS A 65 13.20 -30.91 0.22
CA LYS A 65 12.17 -29.87 0.33
C LYS A 65 12.76 -28.48 0.57
N ILE A 66 14.07 -28.38 0.80
CA ILE A 66 14.78 -27.12 1.02
C ILE A 66 15.53 -26.77 -0.27
N ILE A 67 15.19 -25.62 -0.85
CA ILE A 67 15.94 -25.07 -1.97
C ILE A 67 16.90 -24.01 -1.39
N PHE A 68 18.20 -24.16 -1.64
CA PHE A 68 19.24 -23.29 -1.07
C PHE A 68 19.61 -22.16 -2.04
N PRO A 69 19.67 -20.89 -1.60
CA PRO A 69 20.02 -19.76 -2.46
C PRO A 69 21.46 -19.88 -3.02
N PRO A 70 21.77 -19.19 -4.14
CA PRO A 70 20.90 -18.31 -4.91
C PRO A 70 20.19 -19.07 -6.05
N PHE A 71 18.86 -19.16 -5.99
CA PHE A 71 18.05 -19.63 -7.11
C PHE A 71 16.91 -18.64 -7.31
N VAL A 72 16.69 -18.27 -8.56
CA VAL A 72 15.49 -17.53 -9.00
C VAL A 72 14.86 -18.43 -10.05
N ASP A 73 13.71 -19.01 -9.72
CA ASP A 73 12.98 -19.91 -10.61
C ASP A 73 11.76 -19.16 -11.17
N PRO A 74 11.68 -18.89 -12.48
CA PRO A 74 10.51 -18.23 -13.06
C PRO A 74 9.23 -19.07 -12.94
N SER A 75 9.34 -20.37 -12.65
CA SER A 75 8.22 -21.30 -12.49
C SER A 75 7.76 -21.48 -11.03
N PHE A 76 8.35 -20.79 -10.06
CA PHE A 76 8.15 -21.03 -8.61
C PHE A 76 6.70 -20.98 -8.11
N SER A 77 5.78 -20.36 -8.85
CA SER A 77 4.35 -20.28 -8.52
C SER A 77 3.44 -20.83 -9.62
N ASN A 78 3.98 -21.57 -10.59
CA ASN A 78 3.17 -22.21 -11.63
C ASN A 78 2.17 -23.20 -11.00
N GLY A 79 0.91 -23.11 -11.41
CA GLY A 79 -0.16 -23.96 -10.86
C GLY A 79 -0.57 -23.64 -9.41
N THR A 80 -0.06 -22.55 -8.83
CA THR A 80 -0.43 -22.09 -7.48
C THR A 80 -1.35 -20.85 -7.55
N SER A 81 -1.60 -20.21 -6.40
CA SER A 81 -2.26 -18.89 -6.33
C SER A 81 -1.20 -17.77 -6.18
N PRO A 82 -0.67 -17.22 -7.28
CA PRO A 82 0.22 -16.06 -7.22
C PRO A 82 -0.53 -14.85 -6.65
N VAL A 83 0.16 -14.05 -5.85
CA VAL A 83 -0.37 -12.75 -5.40
C VAL A 83 0.07 -11.70 -6.41
N GLY A 84 -0.90 -11.03 -7.02
CA GLY A 84 -0.65 -9.87 -7.87
C GLY A 84 -0.42 -8.61 -7.04
N TYR A 85 0.54 -7.79 -7.44
CA TYR A 85 0.76 -6.46 -6.90
C TYR A 85 0.47 -5.44 -7.98
N ALA A 86 -0.33 -4.41 -7.65
CA ALA A 86 -0.44 -3.25 -8.52
C ALA A 86 0.94 -2.59 -8.65
N ARG A 87 1.26 -2.10 -9.85
CA ARG A 87 2.55 -1.44 -10.15
C ARG A 87 2.89 -0.31 -9.18
N ASP A 88 1.88 0.37 -8.66
CA ASP A 88 1.95 1.48 -7.71
C ASP A 88 1.47 1.12 -6.29
N GLY A 89 1.12 -0.15 -6.03
CA GLY A 89 0.53 -0.62 -4.76
C GLY A 89 1.44 -0.51 -3.54
N LEU A 90 2.74 -0.27 -3.75
CA LEU A 90 3.74 -0.05 -2.69
C LEU A 90 4.13 1.42 -2.53
N THR A 91 3.42 2.33 -3.19
CA THR A 91 3.67 3.77 -3.03
C THR A 91 3.20 4.22 -1.65
N LEU A 92 4.09 4.85 -0.89
CA LEU A 92 3.80 5.28 0.47
C LEU A 92 2.56 6.18 0.56
N PRO A 93 1.64 5.91 1.53
CA PRO A 93 0.56 6.80 1.86
C PRO A 93 1.08 8.19 2.21
N ARG A 94 0.40 9.22 1.71
CA ARG A 94 0.85 10.61 1.82
C ARG A 94 -0.23 11.51 2.37
N TYR A 95 0.15 12.27 3.39
CA TYR A 95 -0.64 13.32 4.00
C TYR A 95 -0.05 14.68 3.66
N GLN A 96 -0.90 15.57 3.20
CA GLN A 96 -0.56 16.96 2.99
C GLN A 96 -1.33 17.76 4.04
N ASN A 97 -0.59 18.42 4.93
CA ASN A 97 -1.16 19.30 5.96
C ASN A 97 -0.84 20.73 5.60
N TRP A 98 -1.81 21.62 5.77
CA TRP A 98 -1.59 23.06 5.68
C TRP A 98 -2.32 23.79 6.78
N SER A 99 -1.74 24.92 7.18
CA SER A 99 -2.34 25.83 8.13
C SER A 99 -2.10 27.26 7.68
N PHE A 100 -3.07 28.12 7.98
CA PHE A 100 -2.99 29.55 7.78
C PHE A 100 -3.64 30.25 8.95
N THR A 101 -2.93 31.20 9.54
CA THR A 101 -3.32 31.93 10.74
C THR A 101 -3.16 33.42 10.52
N ILE A 102 -4.19 34.18 10.84
CA ILE A 102 -4.16 35.62 10.95
C ILE A 102 -4.30 35.99 12.42
N GLN A 103 -3.33 36.72 12.93
CA GLN A 103 -3.37 37.27 14.28
C GLN A 103 -3.39 38.80 14.19
N ARG A 104 -4.33 39.43 14.89
CA ARG A 104 -4.43 40.90 14.94
C ARG A 104 -4.72 41.40 16.35
N GLN A 105 -3.96 42.39 16.79
CA GLN A 105 -4.27 43.17 17.98
C GLN A 105 -5.35 44.20 17.65
N LEU A 106 -6.46 44.19 18.41
CA LEU A 106 -7.61 45.09 18.23
C LEU A 106 -7.57 46.29 19.20
N GLY A 107 -6.92 46.15 20.35
CA GLY A 107 -6.75 47.19 21.37
C GLY A 107 -5.57 46.86 22.29
N GLU A 108 -5.40 47.58 23.39
CA GLU A 108 -4.26 47.38 24.29
C GLU A 108 -4.23 45.99 24.94
N ALA A 109 -5.41 45.43 25.23
CA ALA A 109 -5.56 44.14 25.91
C ALA A 109 -6.32 43.08 25.09
N THR A 110 -6.60 43.34 23.80
CA THR A 110 -7.44 42.46 22.97
C THR A 110 -6.72 42.00 21.72
N LEU A 111 -6.73 40.68 21.51
CA LEU A 111 -6.14 40.02 20.35
C LEU A 111 -7.17 39.07 19.72
N LEU A 112 -7.29 39.13 18.39
CA LEU A 112 -8.07 38.21 17.58
C LEU A 112 -7.12 37.27 16.84
N ASP A 113 -7.36 35.97 16.94
CA ASP A 113 -6.69 34.93 16.17
C ASP A 113 -7.72 34.15 15.36
N LEU A 114 -7.49 34.06 14.05
CA LEU A 114 -8.27 33.24 13.14
C LEU A 114 -7.33 32.25 12.46
N SER A 115 -7.59 30.96 12.68
CA SER A 115 -6.77 29.87 12.17
C SER A 115 -7.59 28.89 11.33
N TYR A 116 -7.06 28.53 10.17
CA TYR A 116 -7.58 27.49 9.29
C TYR A 116 -6.55 26.38 9.16
N VAL A 117 -7.00 25.13 9.30
CA VAL A 117 -6.16 23.94 9.18
C VAL A 117 -6.84 22.98 8.20
N GLY A 118 -6.06 22.47 7.25
CA GLY A 118 -6.52 21.49 6.27
C GLY A 118 -5.59 20.28 6.22
N ASN A 119 -6.19 19.12 5.96
CA ASN A 119 -5.49 17.86 5.74
C ASN A 119 -6.04 17.19 4.49
N ARG A 120 -5.15 16.62 3.68
CA ARG A 120 -5.51 15.76 2.54
C ARG A 120 -4.66 14.50 2.55
N GLY A 121 -5.32 13.36 2.75
CA GLY A 121 -4.75 12.04 2.53
C GLY A 121 -4.82 11.63 1.05
N THR A 122 -3.75 11.02 0.54
CA THR A 122 -3.67 10.41 -0.80
C THR A 122 -2.91 9.10 -0.70
N ARG A 123 -3.22 8.13 -1.57
CA ARG A 123 -2.61 6.80 -1.55
C ARG A 123 -2.76 6.10 -0.19
N LEU A 124 -3.89 6.32 0.47
CA LEU A 124 -4.15 5.70 1.76
C LEU A 124 -4.29 4.19 1.56
N PRO A 125 -3.75 3.37 2.47
CA PRO A 125 -3.87 1.93 2.37
C PRO A 125 -5.34 1.58 2.51
N HIS A 126 -5.83 0.74 1.62
CA HIS A 126 -7.20 0.26 1.64
C HIS A 126 -7.16 -1.25 1.75
N ASN A 127 -7.69 -1.80 2.84
CA ASN A 127 -7.71 -3.26 3.02
C ASN A 127 -8.69 -3.86 2.01
N GLY A 128 -8.26 -4.92 1.34
CA GLY A 128 -9.07 -5.70 0.42
C GLY A 128 -10.37 -6.23 1.01
N GLN A 129 -10.33 -6.65 2.28
CA GLN A 129 -11.51 -7.13 3.00
C GLN A 129 -12.63 -6.08 3.12
N PHE A 130 -12.31 -4.78 3.00
CA PHE A 130 -13.31 -3.69 3.01
C PHE A 130 -13.73 -3.24 1.61
N LEU A 131 -13.05 -3.65 0.53
CA LEU A 131 -13.42 -3.32 -0.84
C LEU A 131 -14.48 -4.27 -1.41
N GLY A 132 -14.60 -5.48 -0.86
CA GLY A 132 -15.55 -6.48 -1.38
C GLY A 132 -15.36 -6.69 -2.89
N SER A 133 -16.44 -6.63 -3.66
CA SER A 133 -16.41 -6.78 -5.12
C SER A 133 -15.73 -5.61 -5.86
N LEU A 134 -15.43 -4.49 -5.19
CA LEU A 134 -14.68 -3.36 -5.79
C LEU A 134 -13.18 -3.65 -5.85
N GLN A 135 -12.72 -4.67 -5.13
CA GLN A 135 -11.32 -5.07 -5.16
C GLN A 135 -11.03 -5.69 -6.53
N ASN A 136 -10.11 -5.09 -7.29
CA ASN A 136 -9.75 -5.52 -8.64
C ASN A 136 -10.86 -5.32 -9.70
N MET A 137 -11.75 -4.34 -9.52
CA MET A 137 -12.60 -3.91 -10.64
C MET A 137 -11.75 -3.18 -11.68
N ASN A 138 -11.96 -3.54 -12.93
CA ASN A 138 -11.48 -2.76 -14.05
C ASN A 138 -12.02 -1.33 -13.98
N ASP A 139 -11.24 -0.37 -14.46
CA ASP A 139 -11.71 1.01 -14.60
C ASP A 139 -13.06 1.03 -15.36
N PRO A 140 -14.05 1.86 -14.99
CA PRO A 140 -15.33 1.91 -15.68
C PRO A 140 -15.22 2.12 -17.20
N SER A 141 -14.16 2.79 -17.67
CA SER A 141 -13.87 2.95 -19.11
C SER A 141 -13.53 1.63 -19.80
N VAL A 142 -12.88 0.69 -19.11
CA VAL A 142 -12.58 -0.66 -19.62
C VAL A 142 -13.85 -1.49 -19.71
N LEU A 143 -14.77 -1.35 -18.75
CA LEU A 143 -16.08 -2.03 -18.80
C LEU A 143 -16.94 -1.57 -19.99
N ALA A 144 -16.68 -0.38 -20.54
CA ALA A 144 -17.37 0.14 -21.72
C ALA A 144 -16.97 -0.54 -23.04
N LEU A 145 -15.87 -1.33 -23.07
CA LEU A 145 -15.42 -2.06 -24.27
C LEU A 145 -16.35 -3.23 -24.64
N GLY A 146 -17.28 -3.58 -23.76
CA GLY A 146 -18.28 -4.62 -24.00
C GLY A 146 -17.74 -6.04 -23.85
N ALA A 147 -18.65 -7.00 -23.77
CA ALA A 147 -18.31 -8.39 -23.47
C ALA A 147 -17.42 -9.05 -24.53
N VAL A 148 -17.52 -8.61 -25.80
CA VAL A 148 -16.74 -9.19 -26.91
C VAL A 148 -15.25 -8.96 -26.69
N VAL A 149 -14.83 -7.72 -26.47
CA VAL A 149 -13.42 -7.37 -26.23
C VAL A 149 -12.93 -7.90 -24.88
N LEU A 150 -13.78 -7.84 -23.85
CA LEU A 150 -13.39 -8.26 -22.49
C LEU A 150 -13.30 -9.79 -22.31
N GLN A 151 -13.87 -10.58 -23.22
CA GLN A 151 -13.82 -12.04 -23.21
C GLN A 151 -12.99 -12.62 -24.37
N ALA A 152 -12.42 -11.77 -25.21
CA ALA A 152 -11.57 -12.21 -26.31
C ALA A 152 -10.30 -12.89 -25.79
N ASP A 153 -9.78 -13.84 -26.57
CA ASP A 153 -8.47 -14.41 -26.29
C ASP A 153 -7.40 -13.31 -26.33
N ILE A 154 -6.33 -13.44 -25.55
CA ILE A 154 -5.25 -12.44 -25.56
C ILE A 154 -4.56 -12.29 -26.93
N ASN A 155 -4.72 -13.29 -27.80
CA ASN A 155 -4.22 -13.29 -29.17
C ASN A 155 -5.30 -12.91 -30.20
N SER A 156 -6.49 -12.49 -29.74
CA SER A 156 -7.58 -12.12 -30.63
C SER A 156 -7.27 -10.79 -31.36
N PRO A 157 -7.72 -10.63 -32.61
CA PRO A 157 -7.49 -9.40 -33.36
C PRO A 157 -8.50 -8.28 -33.05
N GLU A 158 -9.49 -8.52 -32.18
CA GLU A 158 -10.41 -7.50 -31.66
C GLU A 158 -9.78 -6.64 -30.55
#